data_AF-A0A7X5WKW0-F1
#
_entry.id   AF-A0A7X5WKW0-F1
#
_cell.length_a   1.000
_cell.length_b   1.000
_cell.length_c   1.000
_cell.angle_alpha   90.00
_cell.angle_beta   90.00
_cell.angle_gamma   90.00
#
_symmetry.space_group_name_H-M   'P 1'
#
loop_
_entity.id
_entity.type
_entity.pdbx_description
1 polymer ?
#
loop_
_entity_poly.entity_id
_entity_poly.type
_entity_poly.pdbx_seq_one_letter_code
_entity_poly.pdbx_strand_id
1 'polypeptide(L)'
;ADADSRGLTVELPIDHVCGAAFEEGTETQVTEGREIPDGWMGLDIGPRTIERFASRIAEAGTVVWNGPMGVFEWPAFAAGTLGVARACAESDAVTIVGGGDSASAAVKS
;
A
#
# COMPACT_ATOMS: atom_id res chain seq x y z
N ALA A 1 -1.01 11.15 -18.82
CA ALA A 1 -1.59 11.51 -20.13
C ALA A 1 -2.50 10.41 -20.69
N ASP A 2 -2.13 9.12 -20.65
CA ASP A 2 -2.95 8.04 -21.24
C ASP A 2 -4.16 7.58 -20.39
N ALA A 3 -4.05 7.60 -19.05
CA ALA A 3 -5.10 7.09 -18.16
C ALA A 3 -6.42 7.88 -18.25
N ASP A 4 -6.33 9.21 -18.14
CA ASP A 4 -7.52 10.09 -18.17
C ASP A 4 -8.26 10.00 -19.51
N SER A 5 -7.51 9.93 -20.63
CA SER A 5 -8.11 9.77 -21.97
C SER A 5 -8.85 8.45 -22.17
N ARG A 6 -8.58 7.46 -21.32
CA ARG A 6 -9.18 6.13 -21.37
C ARG A 6 -10.22 5.91 -20.27
N GLY A 7 -10.55 6.95 -19.49
CA GLY A 7 -11.48 6.86 -18.36
C GLY A 7 -10.96 5.99 -17.22
N LEU A 8 -9.64 5.78 -17.14
CA LEU A 8 -9.03 4.99 -16.07
C LEU A 8 -8.81 5.89 -14.86
N THR A 9 -9.28 5.44 -13.69
CA THR A 9 -8.99 6.12 -12.43
C THR A 9 -7.63 5.66 -11.92
N VAL A 10 -6.72 6.60 -11.69
CA VAL A 10 -5.42 6.34 -11.07
C VAL A 10 -5.41 7.01 -9.71
N GLU A 11 -5.32 6.21 -8.65
CA GLU A 11 -5.20 6.71 -7.29
C GLU A 11 -3.77 6.51 -6.81
N LEU A 12 -3.18 7.60 -6.29
CA LEU A 12 -1.90 7.58 -5.61
C LEU A 12 -2.12 7.73 -4.11
N PRO A 13 -1.18 7.25 -3.27
CA PRO A 13 -1.22 7.49 -1.84
C PRO A 13 -1.47 8.96 -1.50
N ILE A 14 -2.26 9.16 -0.44
CA ILE A 14 -2.59 10.48 0.11
C ILE A 14 -1.81 10.79 1.38
N ASP A 15 -1.16 9.77 1.94
CA ASP A 15 -0.28 9.82 3.09
C ASP A 15 0.69 8.62 3.08
N HIS A 16 1.76 8.76 3.86
CA HIS A 16 2.88 7.83 3.88
C HIS A 16 3.33 7.57 5.32
N VAL A 17 3.82 6.37 5.59
CA VAL A 17 4.69 6.11 6.74
C VAL A 17 6.12 6.34 6.28
N CYS A 18 6.80 7.28 6.92
CA CYS A 18 8.14 7.69 6.58
C CYS A 18 9.16 7.21 7.59
N GLY A 19 10.37 6.88 7.12
CA GLY A 19 11.55 6.63 7.94
C GLY A 19 12.62 7.69 7.72
N ALA A 20 13.41 7.99 8.75
CA ALA A 20 14.56 8.90 8.64
C ALA A 20 15.75 8.29 7.87
N ALA A 21 15.83 6.96 7.83
CA ALA A 21 16.82 6.18 7.09
C ALA A 21 16.21 4.88 6.54
N PHE A 22 16.87 4.23 5.58
CA PHE A 22 16.46 2.93 5.06
C PHE A 22 17.06 1.85 5.96
N GLU A 23 16.54 1.75 7.17
CA GLU A 23 17.03 0.85 8.22
C GLU A 23 15.89 0.39 9.12
N GLU A 24 15.96 -0.87 9.57
CA GLU A 24 15.03 -1.40 10.55
C GLU A 24 15.17 -0.67 11.89
N GLY A 25 14.05 -0.18 12.44
CA GLY A 25 14.05 0.54 13.71
C GLY A 25 14.45 2.02 13.62
N THR A 26 14.55 2.57 12.41
CA THR A 26 14.68 4.02 12.21
C THR A 26 13.51 4.80 12.84
N GLU A 27 13.71 6.10 13.09
CA GLU A 27 12.63 6.99 13.52
C GLU A 27 11.54 7.03 12.46
N THR A 28 10.27 6.99 12.88
CA THR A 28 9.12 6.96 11.98
C THR A 28 8.16 8.12 12.23
N GLN A 29 7.51 8.56 11.15
CA GLN A 29 6.38 9.50 11.22
C GLN A 29 5.38 9.21 10.12
N VAL A 30 4.15 9.71 10.28
CA VAL A 30 3.11 9.65 9.24
C VAL A 30 2.89 11.04 8.69
N THR A 31 2.83 11.16 7.36
CA THR A 31 2.63 12.46 6.71
C THR A 31 1.16 12.91 6.78
N GLU A 32 0.94 14.22 6.97
CA GLU A 32 -0.41 14.81 6.95
C GLU A 32 -0.99 14.90 5.53
N GLY A 33 -0.15 14.80 4.50
CA GLY A 33 -0.55 14.76 3.10
C GLY A 33 0.41 13.94 2.25
N ARG A 34 0.39 14.19 0.94
CA ARG A 34 1.23 13.49 -0.05
C ARG A 34 2.71 13.86 0.03
N GLU A 35 3.01 14.98 0.66
CA GLU A 35 4.36 15.52 0.72
C GLU A 35 5.15 14.76 1.78
N ILE A 36 6.31 14.25 1.38
CA ILE A 36 7.29 13.64 2.27
C ILE A 36 8.24 14.75 2.73
N PRO A 37 8.45 14.95 4.04
CA PRO A 37 9.36 15.96 4.56
C PRO A 37 10.80 15.78 4.05
N ASP A 38 11.53 16.88 3.90
CA ASP A 38 12.93 16.85 3.51
C ASP A 38 13.76 16.01 4.50
N GLY A 39 14.60 15.13 3.97
CA GLY A 39 15.42 14.20 4.77
C GLY A 39 14.70 12.94 5.23
N TRP A 40 13.42 12.76 4.87
CA TRP A 40 12.64 11.55 5.14
C TRP A 40 12.37 10.76 3.86
N MET A 41 12.06 9.48 4.01
CA MET A 41 11.71 8.58 2.92
C MET A 41 10.37 7.93 3.20
N GLY A 42 9.47 7.91 2.21
CA GLY A 42 8.23 7.12 2.28
C GLY A 42 8.57 5.64 2.11
N LEU A 43 8.34 4.85 3.17
CA LEU A 43 8.70 3.44 3.21
C LEU A 43 7.47 2.52 3.29
N ASP A 44 6.28 3.07 3.55
CA ASP A 44 4.99 2.40 3.42
C ASP A 44 3.88 3.43 3.15
N ILE A 45 2.70 2.96 2.74
CA ILE A 45 1.51 3.82 2.61
C ILE A 45 0.91 4.14 3.98
N GLY A 46 0.38 5.34 4.13
CA GLY A 46 -0.23 5.80 5.37
C GLY A 46 -1.63 5.22 5.61
N PRO A 47 -2.15 5.37 6.84
CA PRO A 47 -3.43 4.78 7.24
C PRO A 47 -4.62 5.23 6.40
N ARG A 48 -4.66 6.49 5.96
CA ARG A 48 -5.79 6.98 5.15
C ARG A 48 -5.73 6.43 3.73
N THR A 49 -4.54 6.20 3.20
CA THR A 49 -4.35 5.51 1.92
C THR A 49 -4.81 4.06 2.00
N ILE A 50 -4.49 3.36 3.10
CA ILE A 50 -4.93 1.97 3.32
C ILE A 50 -6.46 1.89 3.31
N GLU A 51 -7.14 2.73 4.09
CA GLU A 51 -8.61 2.77 4.15
C GLU A 51 -9.23 3.03 2.76
N ARG A 52 -8.65 3.98 2.03
CA ARG A 52 -9.12 4.32 0.69
C ARG A 52 -8.97 3.15 -0.29
N PHE A 53 -7.80 2.50 -0.31
CA PHE A 53 -7.57 1.35 -1.17
C PHE A 53 -8.43 0.16 -0.78
N ALA A 54 -8.63 -0.09 0.52
CA ALA A 54 -9.53 -1.12 1.01
C ALA A 54 -10.98 -0.89 0.52
N SER A 55 -11.47 0.36 0.56
CA SER A 55 -12.79 0.71 0.01
C SER A 55 -12.89 0.42 -1.49
N ARG A 56 -11.84 0.70 -2.27
CA ARG A 56 -11.82 0.39 -3.71
C ARG A 56 -11.81 -1.10 -3.99
N ILE A 57 -11.06 -1.86 -3.20
CA ILE A 57 -10.98 -3.32 -3.30
C ILE A 57 -12.33 -3.95 -2.97
N ALA A 58 -13.02 -3.47 -1.93
CA ALA A 58 -14.35 -3.97 -1.55
C ALA A 58 -15.42 -3.76 -2.64
N GLU A 59 -15.28 -2.72 -3.47
CA GLU A 59 -16.17 -2.44 -4.60
C GLU A 59 -15.78 -3.20 -5.89
N ALA A 60 -14.62 -3.84 -5.92
CA ALA A 60 -14.08 -4.47 -7.12
C ALA A 60 -14.69 -5.86 -7.34
N GLY A 61 -14.96 -6.22 -8.61
CA GLY A 61 -15.29 -7.60 -8.97
C GLY A 61 -14.04 -8.47 -9.21
N THR A 62 -12.89 -7.85 -9.47
CA THR A 62 -11.62 -8.54 -9.70
C THR A 62 -10.46 -7.63 -9.30
N VAL A 63 -9.48 -8.17 -8.58
CA VAL A 63 -8.27 -7.47 -8.14
C VAL A 63 -7.06 -8.20 -8.69
N VAL A 64 -6.15 -7.47 -9.31
CA VAL A 64 -4.83 -7.97 -9.70
C VAL A 64 -3.80 -7.20 -8.89
N TRP A 65 -3.10 -7.89 -7.99
CA TRP A 65 -2.15 -7.28 -7.07
C TRP A 65 -0.74 -7.84 -7.28
N ASN A 66 0.21 -6.96 -7.59
CA ASN A 66 1.61 -7.32 -7.80
C ASN A 66 2.53 -6.25 -7.20
N GLY A 67 3.19 -6.60 -6.11
CA GLY A 67 4.13 -5.77 -5.37
C GLY A 67 3.60 -5.35 -3.99
N PRO A 68 4.38 -5.45 -2.92
CA PRO A 68 4.01 -4.91 -1.62
C PRO A 68 3.85 -3.38 -1.68
N MET A 69 3.14 -2.80 -0.71
CA MET A 69 2.90 -1.35 -0.63
C MET A 69 4.06 -0.60 0.04
N GLY A 70 4.92 -1.32 0.75
CA GLY A 70 6.04 -0.79 1.53
C GLY A 70 7.09 -1.85 1.83
N VAL A 71 8.06 -1.51 2.66
CA VAL A 71 9.14 -2.41 3.14
C VAL A 71 8.59 -3.36 4.21
N PHE A 72 7.71 -4.27 3.79
CA PHE A 72 6.90 -5.12 4.68
C PHE A 72 7.70 -6.11 5.54
N GLU A 73 8.98 -6.29 5.24
CA GLU A 73 9.93 -7.04 6.05
C GLU A 73 10.16 -6.40 7.42
N TRP A 74 9.94 -5.09 7.54
CA TRP A 74 10.12 -4.32 8.76
C TRP A 74 8.77 -4.03 9.43
N PRO A 75 8.56 -4.36 10.72
CA PRO A 75 7.26 -4.21 11.37
C PRO A 75 6.67 -2.79 11.30
N ALA A 76 7.51 -1.77 11.33
CA ALA A 76 7.09 -0.37 11.25
C ALA A 76 6.55 0.05 9.86
N PHE A 77 6.81 -0.75 8.82
CA PHE A 77 6.50 -0.44 7.41
C PHE A 77 5.74 -1.59 6.72
N ALA A 78 5.09 -2.44 7.50
CA ALA A 78 4.32 -3.59 7.01
C ALA A 78 2.80 -3.35 6.95
N ALA A 79 2.31 -2.32 7.64
CA ALA A 79 0.89 -2.10 7.84
C ALA A 79 0.13 -1.88 6.52
N GLY A 80 0.72 -1.16 5.58
CA GLY A 80 0.13 -0.89 4.27
C GLY A 80 -0.02 -2.14 3.42
N THR A 81 1.05 -2.93 3.34
CA THR A 81 1.05 -4.19 2.61
C THR A 81 0.05 -5.18 3.22
N LEU A 82 0.03 -5.35 4.54
CA LEU A 82 -0.91 -6.23 5.22
C LEU A 82 -2.35 -5.72 5.12
N GLY A 83 -2.56 -4.41 5.17
CA GLY A 83 -3.87 -3.80 5.01
C GLY A 83 -4.48 -4.07 3.64
N VAL A 84 -3.69 -3.94 2.57
CA VAL A 84 -4.12 -4.28 1.20
C VAL A 84 -4.33 -5.79 1.04
N ALA A 85 -3.43 -6.62 1.57
CA ALA A 85 -3.59 -8.08 1.55
C ALA A 85 -4.91 -8.51 2.24
N ARG A 86 -5.18 -7.95 3.42
CA ARG A 86 -6.39 -8.20 4.19
C ARG A 86 -7.64 -7.73 3.44
N ALA A 87 -7.61 -6.53 2.85
CA ALA A 87 -8.74 -6.04 2.06
C ALA A 87 -9.07 -6.96 0.87
N CYS A 88 -8.05 -7.47 0.19
CA CYS A 88 -8.25 -8.45 -0.87
C CYS A 88 -8.86 -9.76 -0.33
N ALA A 89 -8.36 -10.26 0.80
CA ALA A 89 -8.83 -11.49 1.43
C ALA A 89 -10.27 -11.39 1.97
N GLU A 90 -10.68 -10.20 2.45
CA GLU A 90 -12.04 -9.94 2.95
C GLU A 90 -13.04 -9.57 1.84
N SER A 91 -12.58 -9.26 0.62
CA SER A 91 -13.47 -8.90 -0.49
C SER A 91 -14.07 -10.12 -1.19
N ASP A 92 -15.24 -9.94 -1.81
CA ASP A 92 -15.86 -10.93 -2.70
C ASP A 92 -15.21 -10.97 -4.11
N ALA A 93 -14.15 -10.19 -4.33
CA ALA A 93 -13.50 -10.07 -5.63
C ALA A 93 -12.70 -11.32 -5.98
N VAL A 94 -12.63 -11.65 -7.28
CA VAL A 94 -11.62 -12.58 -7.77
C VAL A 94 -10.24 -11.93 -7.63
N THR A 95 -9.40 -12.45 -6.73
CA THR A 95 -8.08 -11.88 -6.48
C THR A 95 -6.98 -12.71 -7.13
N ILE A 96 -6.15 -12.05 -7.95
CA ILE A 96 -4.95 -12.62 -8.57
C ILE A 96 -3.73 -11.91 -7.96
N VAL A 97 -2.97 -12.63 -7.15
CA VAL A 97 -1.72 -12.12 -6.56
C VAL A 97 -0.53 -12.62 -7.37
N GLY A 98 0.33 -11.69 -7.81
CA GLY A 98 1.55 -11.99 -8.56
C GLY A 98 2.80 -11.47 -7.86
N GLY A 99 3.94 -12.13 -8.11
CA GLY A 99 5.24 -11.77 -7.51
C GLY A 99 5.52 -12.52 -6.19
N GLY A 100 6.77 -12.96 -5.99
CA GLY A 100 7.16 -13.75 -4.82
C GLY A 100 6.97 -13.01 -3.49
N ASP A 101 7.18 -11.70 -3.49
CA ASP A 101 7.07 -10.87 -2.29
C ASP A 101 5.60 -10.58 -1.92
N SER A 102 4.74 -10.27 -2.91
CA SER A 102 3.30 -10.12 -2.70
C SER A 102 2.65 -11.42 -2.23
N ALA A 103 3.08 -12.56 -2.79
CA ALA A 103 2.62 -13.88 -2.34
C ALA A 103 3.04 -14.16 -0.89
N SER A 104 4.26 -13.78 -0.50
CA SER A 104 4.73 -13.90 0.88
C SER A 104 3.94 -13.02 1.85
N ALA A 105 3.54 -11.82 1.43
CA ALA A 105 2.68 -10.96 2.23
C ALA A 105 1.26 -11.54 2.41
N ALA A 106 0.66 -12.08 1.35
CA ALA A 106 -0.67 -12.70 1.40
C ALA A 106 -0.75 -13.95 2.32
N VAL A 107 0.37 -14.62 2.58
CA VAL A 107 0.44 -15.76 3.52
C VAL A 107 0.59 -15.30 4.98
N LYS A 108 1.07 -14.07 5.22
CA LYS A 108 1.26 -13.50 6.56
C LYS A 108 0.04 -12.76 7.11
N SER A 109 -0.92 -12.41 6.25
CA SER A 109 -2.20 -11.77 6.60
C SER A 109 -3.25 -12.76 7.07
#